data_AF-A0A534BRI1-F1
#
_entry.id   AF-A0A534BRI1-F1
#
_cell.length_a   1.000
_cell.length_b   1.000
_cell.length_c   1.000
_cell.angle_alpha   90.00
_cell.angle_beta   90.00
_cell.angle_gamma   90.00
#
_symmetry.space_group_name_H-M   'P 1'
#
loop_
_entity.id
_entity.type
_entity.pdbx_description
1 polymer ?
#
loop_
_entity_poly.entity_id
_entity_poly.type
_entity_poly.pdbx_seq_one_letter_code
_entity_poly.pdbx_strand_id
1 'polypeptide(L)'
;MKKQQVDHVLRAAGRITGERQFIIIGSQSLHGKYPDLPDEILTSFEVDLIASKTADRTEWLNVIGIDSPFHETFGYYADPVDASTATLPRGWKGRLVSLPPGETEGVKGLCLEPHDLAIAKYAAAREKDLIFTRELARRGIVFEERLLSLLDQTPVDREVRERMRSQIAGDFHAEKEVNVPPRLDEVGRGRKPTRTRALERNDSAQNPANDSDNDTH
;
A
#
# COMPACT_ATOMS: atom_id res chain seq x y z
N MET A 1 8.90 -8.21 -0.43
CA MET A 1 9.65 -9.04 -1.41
C MET A 1 10.32 -8.13 -2.44
N LYS A 2 11.62 -8.34 -2.69
CA LYS A 2 12.44 -7.54 -3.61
C LYS A 2 12.21 -7.92 -5.08
N LYS A 3 12.45 -6.99 -6.00
CA LYS A 3 12.34 -7.20 -7.45
C LYS A 3 13.14 -8.41 -7.96
N GLN A 4 14.34 -8.62 -7.42
CA GLN A 4 15.19 -9.78 -7.78
C GLN A 4 14.54 -11.14 -7.45
N GLN A 5 13.68 -11.19 -6.42
CA GLN A 5 12.93 -12.40 -6.08
C GLN A 5 11.79 -12.63 -7.09
N VAL A 6 11.14 -11.56 -7.57
CA VAL A 6 10.19 -11.64 -8.71
C VAL A 6 10.90 -12.16 -9.96
N ASP A 7 12.12 -11.68 -10.26
CA ASP A 7 12.90 -12.16 -11.40
C ASP A 7 13.16 -13.68 -11.30
N HIS A 8 13.47 -14.16 -10.10
CA HIS A 8 13.69 -15.58 -9.84
C HIS A 8 12.42 -16.40 -10.08
N VAL A 9 11.27 -15.95 -9.57
CA VAL A 9 9.98 -16.60 -9.80
C VAL A 9 9.64 -16.65 -11.29
N LEU A 10 9.83 -15.55 -12.03
CA LEU A 10 9.60 -15.52 -13.48
C LEU A 10 10.50 -16.48 -14.26
N ARG A 11 11.79 -16.55 -13.89
CA ARG A 11 12.73 -17.51 -14.48
C ARG A 11 12.27 -18.95 -14.25
N ALA A 12 11.90 -19.29 -13.02
CA ALA A 12 11.40 -20.62 -12.69
C ALA A 12 10.09 -20.93 -13.44
N ALA A 13 9.14 -20.00 -13.45
CA ALA A 13 7.87 -20.12 -14.16
C ALA A 13 8.07 -20.37 -15.67
N GLY A 14 9.00 -19.65 -16.31
CA GLY A 14 9.33 -19.86 -17.72
C GLY A 14 9.94 -21.23 -18.01
N ARG A 15 10.76 -21.77 -17.11
CA ARG A 15 11.32 -23.13 -17.24
C ARG A 15 10.25 -24.21 -17.09
N ILE A 16 9.31 -24.04 -16.17
CA ILE A 16 8.24 -25.00 -15.88
C ILE A 16 7.21 -25.04 -17.02
N THR A 17 6.80 -23.88 -17.50
CA THR A 17 5.67 -23.76 -18.45
C THR A 17 6.10 -23.67 -19.91
N GLY A 18 7.38 -23.35 -20.17
CA GLY A 18 7.87 -22.96 -21.49
C GLY A 18 7.41 -21.56 -21.94
N GLU A 19 6.64 -20.85 -21.12
CA GLU A 19 6.14 -19.51 -21.45
C GLU A 19 7.24 -18.46 -21.32
N ARG A 20 7.14 -17.43 -22.18
CA ARG A 20 8.10 -16.31 -22.20
C ARG A 20 7.49 -15.00 -21.72
N GLN A 21 6.22 -15.01 -21.32
CA GLN A 21 5.52 -13.82 -20.87
C GLN A 21 4.42 -14.17 -19.86
N PHE A 22 4.43 -13.46 -18.74
CA PHE A 22 3.44 -13.57 -17.68
C PHE A 22 2.86 -12.20 -17.34
N ILE A 23 1.61 -12.19 -16.90
CA ILE A 23 0.97 -11.02 -16.29
C ILE A 23 1.07 -11.17 -14.78
N ILE A 24 1.48 -10.10 -14.09
CA ILE A 24 1.53 -9.98 -12.64
C ILE A 24 0.35 -9.09 -12.23
N ILE A 25 -0.54 -9.59 -11.37
CA ILE A 25 -1.74 -8.84 -10.93
C ILE A 25 -1.78 -8.52 -9.42
N GLY A 26 -0.84 -9.07 -8.66
CA GLY A 26 -0.71 -8.85 -7.22
C GLY A 26 0.03 -7.59 -6.82
N SER A 27 0.31 -7.45 -5.53
CA SER A 27 1.14 -6.37 -4.96
C SER A 27 2.50 -6.23 -5.64
N GLN A 28 3.07 -7.35 -6.12
CA GLN A 28 4.33 -7.39 -6.85
C GLN A 28 4.29 -6.66 -8.21
N SER A 29 3.10 -6.27 -8.69
CA SER A 29 2.96 -5.41 -9.88
C SER A 29 3.64 -4.04 -9.69
N LEU A 30 3.80 -3.56 -8.45
CA LEU A 30 4.47 -2.28 -8.20
C LEU A 30 5.91 -2.27 -8.69
N HIS A 31 6.60 -3.41 -8.72
CA HIS A 31 7.96 -3.52 -9.26
C HIS A 31 8.05 -3.10 -10.74
N GLY A 32 6.94 -3.11 -11.47
CA GLY A 32 6.87 -2.63 -12.86
C GLY A 32 7.26 -1.16 -13.01
N LYS A 33 6.88 -0.32 -12.04
CA LYS A 33 7.17 1.13 -12.06
C LYS A 33 8.12 1.57 -10.94
N TYR A 34 8.17 0.81 -9.85
CA TYR A 34 8.93 1.11 -8.65
C TYR A 34 9.72 -0.14 -8.21
N PRO A 35 10.82 -0.49 -8.89
CA PRO A 35 11.59 -1.70 -8.60
C PRO A 35 12.31 -1.69 -7.23
N ASP A 36 12.54 -0.49 -6.69
CA ASP A 36 13.26 -0.27 -5.42
C ASP A 36 12.31 0.16 -4.28
N LEU A 37 11.05 -0.24 -4.36
CA LEU A 37 10.04 0.12 -3.36
C LEU A 37 10.42 -0.49 -1.99
N PRO A 38 10.28 0.28 -0.87
CA PRO A 38 10.58 -0.25 0.46
C PRO A 38 9.75 -1.47 0.84
N ASP A 39 10.36 -2.38 1.61
CA ASP A 39 9.75 -3.65 2.01
C ASP A 39 8.47 -3.45 2.84
N GLU A 40 8.28 -2.29 3.50
CA GLU A 40 7.10 -2.03 4.32
C GLU A 40 5.78 -2.00 3.53
N ILE A 41 5.84 -1.76 2.21
CA ILE A 41 4.66 -1.75 1.33
C ILE A 41 4.43 -3.15 0.73
N LEU A 42 5.49 -3.94 0.57
CA LEU A 42 5.48 -5.22 -0.13
C LEU A 42 5.64 -6.39 0.85
N THR A 43 4.61 -6.60 1.66
CA THR A 43 4.58 -7.64 2.70
C THR A 43 4.21 -9.04 2.19
N SER A 44 3.71 -9.13 0.95
CA SER A 44 3.43 -10.41 0.27
C SER A 44 4.72 -11.15 -0.10
N PHE A 45 4.69 -12.48 0.05
CA PHE A 45 5.74 -13.41 -0.36
C PHE A 45 5.38 -14.16 -1.67
N GLU A 46 4.13 -14.02 -2.09
CA GLU A 46 3.59 -14.54 -3.33
C GLU A 46 3.82 -13.60 -4.52
N VAL A 47 3.93 -14.19 -5.71
CA VAL A 47 3.79 -13.52 -7.01
C VAL A 47 2.58 -14.08 -7.74
N ASP A 48 1.50 -13.30 -7.80
CA ASP A 48 0.28 -13.67 -8.53
C ASP A 48 0.54 -13.63 -10.04
N LEU A 49 0.61 -14.79 -10.70
CA LEU A 49 0.99 -14.94 -12.10
C LEU A 49 -0.13 -15.51 -12.97
N ILE A 50 -0.22 -14.98 -14.20
CA ILE A 50 -1.05 -15.51 -15.28
C ILE A 50 -0.14 -15.77 -16.49
N ALA A 51 -0.17 -16.98 -17.05
CA ALA A 51 0.49 -17.27 -18.33
C ALA A 51 -0.21 -16.50 -19.47
N SER A 52 0.52 -15.63 -20.18
CA SER A 52 -0.12 -14.68 -21.10
C SER A 52 -0.65 -15.32 -22.40
N LYS A 53 -0.05 -16.42 -22.86
CA LYS A 53 -0.43 -17.07 -24.13
C LYS A 53 -1.23 -18.34 -23.92
N THR A 54 -0.81 -19.16 -22.96
CA THR A 54 -1.42 -20.46 -22.68
C THR A 54 -1.95 -20.47 -21.26
N ALA A 55 -3.17 -19.95 -21.06
CA ALA A 55 -3.75 -19.77 -19.73
C ALA A 55 -3.78 -21.08 -18.91
N ASP A 56 -4.06 -22.22 -19.55
CA ASP A 56 -4.10 -23.54 -18.90
C ASP A 56 -2.76 -23.96 -18.27
N ARG A 57 -1.63 -23.39 -18.73
CA ARG A 57 -0.31 -23.67 -18.12
C ARG A 57 -0.07 -22.90 -16.84
N THR A 58 -0.92 -21.93 -16.50
CA THR A 58 -0.79 -21.18 -15.26
C THR A 58 -0.84 -22.12 -14.06
N GLU A 59 -1.72 -23.13 -14.07
CA GLU A 59 -1.82 -24.10 -12.98
C GLU A 59 -0.56 -24.95 -12.76
N TRP A 60 0.32 -25.07 -13.77
CA TRP A 60 1.58 -25.80 -13.60
C TRP A 60 2.53 -25.11 -12.62
N LEU A 61 2.31 -23.81 -12.33
CA LEU A 61 3.10 -23.06 -11.36
C LEU A 61 2.86 -23.50 -9.92
N ASN A 62 1.83 -24.31 -9.65
CA ASN A 62 1.63 -24.92 -8.31
C ASN A 62 2.86 -25.71 -7.82
N VAL A 63 3.71 -26.22 -8.73
CA VAL A 63 4.96 -26.92 -8.35
C VAL A 63 6.00 -26.01 -7.68
N ILE A 64 5.87 -24.68 -7.83
CA ILE A 64 6.64 -23.65 -7.12
C ILE A 64 5.71 -22.73 -6.30
N GLY A 65 4.54 -23.24 -5.93
CA GLY A 65 3.55 -22.55 -5.12
C GLY A 65 3.80 -22.63 -3.63
N ILE A 66 2.80 -22.23 -2.84
CA ILE A 66 2.85 -22.33 -1.37
C ILE A 66 3.18 -23.76 -0.94
N ASP A 67 3.95 -23.88 0.14
CA ASP A 67 4.45 -25.14 0.72
C ASP A 67 5.19 -26.09 -0.23
N SER A 68 5.59 -25.62 -1.41
CA SER A 68 6.48 -26.36 -2.30
C SER A 68 7.93 -26.34 -1.79
N PRO A 69 8.80 -27.27 -2.24
CA PRO A 69 10.24 -27.19 -1.96
C PRO A 69 10.86 -25.85 -2.39
N PHE A 70 10.31 -25.21 -3.42
CA PHE A 70 10.74 -23.87 -3.84
C PHE A 70 10.40 -22.83 -2.76
N HIS A 71 9.17 -22.84 -2.25
CA HIS A 71 8.75 -21.96 -1.17
C HIS A 71 9.57 -22.18 0.09
N GLU A 72 9.74 -23.43 0.54
CA GLU A 72 10.53 -23.77 1.72
C GLU A 72 12.00 -23.32 1.59
N THR A 73 12.58 -23.45 0.39
CA THR A 73 13.98 -23.10 0.14
C THR A 73 14.20 -21.59 0.08
N PHE A 74 13.29 -20.84 -0.54
CA PHE A 74 13.54 -19.43 -0.88
C PHE A 74 12.70 -18.44 -0.06
N GLY A 75 11.61 -18.88 0.58
CA GLY A 75 10.70 -18.03 1.36
C GLY A 75 9.75 -17.17 0.52
N TYR A 76 9.63 -17.44 -0.78
CA TYR A 76 8.69 -16.81 -1.70
C TYR A 76 8.27 -17.80 -2.79
N TYR A 77 7.14 -17.55 -3.43
CA TYR A 77 6.50 -18.53 -4.31
C TYR A 77 5.65 -17.89 -5.41
N ALA A 78 5.29 -18.68 -6.43
CA ALA A 78 4.30 -18.27 -7.43
C ALA A 78 2.88 -18.61 -6.96
N ASP A 79 1.94 -17.68 -7.09
CA ASP A 79 0.52 -17.98 -6.92
C ASP A 79 -0.15 -17.99 -8.30
N PRO A 80 -0.53 -19.16 -8.84
CA PRO A 80 -1.22 -19.23 -10.12
C PRO A 80 -2.63 -18.68 -9.98
N VAL A 81 -2.93 -17.63 -10.74
CA VAL A 81 -4.22 -16.94 -10.71
C VAL A 81 -4.81 -16.81 -12.11
N ASP A 82 -6.04 -16.32 -12.20
CA ASP A 82 -6.70 -16.05 -13.48
C ASP A 82 -7.08 -14.58 -13.63
N ALA A 83 -7.57 -14.21 -14.83
CA ALA A 83 -7.96 -12.85 -15.13
C ALA A 83 -9.20 -12.37 -14.34
N SER A 84 -9.93 -13.27 -13.68
CA SER A 84 -11.10 -12.97 -12.84
C SER A 84 -10.76 -12.81 -11.37
N THR A 85 -9.54 -13.17 -10.97
CA THR A 85 -9.04 -13.06 -9.59
C THR A 85 -8.99 -11.59 -9.11
N ALA A 86 -8.86 -10.64 -10.03
CA ALA A 86 -8.90 -9.21 -9.74
C ALA A 86 -10.04 -8.50 -10.49
N THR A 87 -10.85 -7.73 -9.75
CA THR A 87 -11.83 -6.82 -10.32
C THR A 87 -11.14 -5.56 -10.84
N LEU A 88 -11.01 -5.45 -12.16
CA LEU A 88 -10.20 -4.41 -12.81
C LEU A 88 -11.05 -3.48 -13.70
N PRO A 89 -10.63 -2.22 -13.91
CA PRO A 89 -11.29 -1.33 -14.85
C PRO A 89 -11.22 -1.83 -16.29
N ARG A 90 -12.21 -1.47 -17.11
CA ARG A 90 -12.19 -1.78 -18.55
C ARG A 90 -10.88 -1.30 -19.20
N GLY A 91 -10.36 -2.11 -20.11
CA GLY A 91 -9.14 -1.80 -20.87
C GLY A 91 -7.83 -1.87 -20.09
N TRP A 92 -7.79 -2.41 -18.86
CA TRP A 92 -6.57 -2.52 -18.05
C TRP A 92 -5.40 -3.19 -18.76
N LYS A 93 -5.66 -4.18 -19.62
CA LYS A 93 -4.61 -4.86 -20.42
C LYS A 93 -3.81 -3.90 -21.28
N GLY A 94 -4.43 -2.82 -21.77
CA GLY A 94 -3.75 -1.78 -22.56
C GLY A 94 -2.89 -0.82 -21.73
N ARG A 95 -2.94 -0.92 -20.40
CA ARG A 95 -2.18 -0.10 -19.45
C ARG A 95 -1.08 -0.89 -18.73
N LEU A 96 -0.89 -2.16 -19.08
CA LEU A 96 0.16 -2.99 -18.50
C LEU A 96 1.55 -2.35 -18.63
N VAL A 97 2.31 -2.42 -17.54
CA VAL A 97 3.67 -1.88 -17.45
C VAL A 97 4.65 -3.04 -17.56
N SER A 98 5.69 -2.90 -18.37
CA SER A 98 6.74 -3.94 -18.45
C SER A 98 7.58 -3.92 -17.18
N LEU A 99 7.83 -5.10 -16.60
CA LEU A 99 8.79 -5.23 -15.52
C LEU A 99 10.19 -4.79 -16.02
N PRO A 100 10.95 -3.98 -15.25
CA PRO A 100 12.29 -3.59 -15.63
C PRO A 100 13.21 -4.79 -15.87
N PRO A 101 14.23 -4.67 -16.75
CA PRO A 101 15.19 -5.74 -17.01
C PRO A 101 15.79 -6.35 -15.75
N GLY A 102 16.10 -7.64 -15.80
CA GLY A 102 16.70 -8.40 -14.69
C GLY A 102 16.99 -9.84 -15.08
N GLU A 103 17.29 -10.66 -14.08
CA GLU A 103 17.81 -12.03 -14.25
C GLU A 103 16.70 -13.07 -14.51
N THR A 104 15.89 -12.84 -15.55
CA THR A 104 14.69 -13.65 -15.86
C THR A 104 14.88 -14.70 -16.96
N GLU A 105 16.08 -14.81 -17.53
CA GLU A 105 16.34 -15.64 -18.72
C GLU A 105 15.44 -15.29 -19.93
N GLY A 106 15.14 -14.00 -20.09
CA GLY A 106 14.33 -13.49 -21.20
C GLY A 106 12.83 -13.65 -21.02
N VAL A 107 12.36 -14.15 -19.87
CA VAL A 107 10.94 -14.15 -19.52
C VAL A 107 10.50 -12.72 -19.19
N LYS A 108 9.40 -12.28 -19.82
CA LYS A 108 8.83 -10.94 -19.63
C LYS A 108 7.74 -10.95 -18.55
N GLY A 109 7.79 -10.01 -17.62
CA GLY A 109 6.69 -9.69 -16.71
C GLY A 109 5.90 -8.47 -17.20
N LEU A 110 4.58 -8.57 -17.22
CA LEU A 110 3.66 -7.47 -17.47
C LEU A 110 2.87 -7.18 -16.18
N CYS A 111 3.20 -6.07 -15.53
CA CYS A 111 2.60 -5.67 -14.27
C CYS A 111 1.34 -4.82 -14.48
N LEU A 112 0.37 -4.95 -13.58
CA LEU A 112 -0.68 -3.93 -13.49
C LEU A 112 -0.10 -2.54 -13.27
N GLU A 113 -0.70 -1.54 -13.90
CA GLU A 113 -0.44 -0.14 -13.59
C GLU A 113 -0.85 0.13 -12.13
N PRO A 114 -0.10 0.95 -11.36
CA PRO A 114 -0.38 1.18 -9.95
C PRO A 114 -1.82 1.56 -9.59
N HIS A 115 -2.52 2.34 -10.42
CA HIS A 115 -3.90 2.72 -10.16
C HIS A 115 -4.86 1.57 -10.46
N ASP A 116 -4.60 0.77 -11.49
CA ASP A 116 -5.37 -0.45 -11.76
C ASP A 116 -5.22 -1.47 -10.60
N LEU A 117 -4.00 -1.61 -10.08
CA LEU A 117 -3.73 -2.42 -8.88
C LEU A 117 -4.50 -1.88 -7.67
N ALA A 118 -4.45 -0.58 -7.41
CA ALA A 118 -5.17 0.03 -6.29
C ALA A 118 -6.69 -0.18 -6.42
N ILE A 119 -7.26 -0.08 -7.63
CA ILE A 119 -8.67 -0.41 -7.87
C ILE A 119 -8.99 -1.85 -7.51
N ALA A 120 -8.16 -2.82 -7.93
CA ALA A 120 -8.36 -4.22 -7.56
C ALA A 120 -8.35 -4.43 -6.03
N LYS A 121 -7.47 -3.69 -5.33
CA LYS A 121 -7.36 -3.71 -3.87
C LYS A 121 -8.57 -3.08 -3.16
N TYR A 122 -9.06 -1.95 -3.64
CA TYR A 122 -10.32 -1.35 -3.15
C TYR A 122 -11.53 -2.26 -3.40
N ALA A 123 -11.55 -2.97 -4.53
CA ALA A 123 -12.62 -3.93 -4.82
C ALA A 123 -12.59 -5.12 -3.85
N ALA A 124 -11.41 -5.70 -3.60
CA ALA A 124 -11.21 -6.82 -2.69
C ALA A 124 -11.43 -6.46 -1.21
N ALA A 125 -11.01 -5.26 -0.79
CA ALA A 125 -11.29 -4.64 0.51
C ALA A 125 -10.92 -5.47 1.76
N ARG A 126 -9.91 -6.32 1.67
CA ARG A 126 -9.37 -7.02 2.84
C ARG A 126 -8.60 -6.02 3.70
N GLU A 127 -8.47 -6.29 4.99
CA GLU A 127 -7.77 -5.38 5.92
C GLU A 127 -6.37 -5.00 5.43
N LYS A 128 -5.57 -5.97 4.96
CA LYS A 128 -4.24 -5.72 4.38
C LYS A 128 -4.28 -4.87 3.11
N ASP A 129 -5.33 -5.01 2.29
CA ASP A 129 -5.47 -4.28 1.04
C ASP A 129 -5.78 -2.80 1.31
N LEU A 130 -6.55 -2.48 2.37
CA LEU A 130 -6.83 -1.10 2.78
C LEU A 130 -5.59 -0.40 3.34
N ILE A 131 -4.77 -1.11 4.12
CA ILE A 131 -3.48 -0.59 4.59
C ILE A 131 -2.58 -0.29 3.38
N PHE A 132 -2.54 -1.21 2.42
CA PHE A 132 -1.76 -1.08 1.21
C PHE A 132 -2.19 0.14 0.36
N THR A 133 -3.49 0.31 0.06
CA THR A 133 -3.96 1.44 -0.75
C THR A 133 -3.70 2.79 -0.09
N ARG A 134 -3.86 2.86 1.24
CA ARG A 134 -3.54 4.06 2.00
C ARG A 134 -2.08 4.46 1.87
N GLU A 135 -1.16 3.50 1.97
CA GLU A 135 0.27 3.78 1.78
C GLU A 135 0.58 4.22 0.35
N LEU A 136 -0.11 3.70 -0.67
CA LEU A 136 0.06 4.18 -2.04
C LEU A 136 -0.40 5.63 -2.21
N ALA A 137 -1.54 5.99 -1.62
CA ALA A 137 -2.06 7.36 -1.63
C ALA A 137 -1.10 8.31 -0.89
N ARG A 138 -0.72 7.97 0.34
CA ARG A 138 0.18 8.78 1.19
C ARG A 138 1.53 9.06 0.54
N ARG A 139 2.06 8.11 -0.23
CA ARG A 139 3.36 8.23 -0.90
C ARG A 139 3.28 8.86 -2.29
N GLY A 140 2.09 9.28 -2.74
CA GLY A 140 1.89 9.85 -4.07
C GLY A 140 2.18 8.88 -5.22
N ILE A 141 2.03 7.58 -4.97
CA ILE A 141 2.18 6.53 -6.00
C ILE A 141 0.94 6.48 -6.89
N VAL A 142 -0.21 6.77 -6.31
CA VAL A 142 -1.51 6.88 -6.98
C VAL A 142 -2.16 8.23 -6.69
N PHE A 143 -3.02 8.68 -7.60
CA PHE A 143 -3.71 9.96 -7.52
C PHE A 143 -5.23 9.78 -7.48
N GLU A 144 -5.90 10.58 -6.65
CA GLU A 144 -7.33 10.49 -6.40
C GLU A 144 -8.15 10.60 -7.68
N GLU A 145 -7.91 11.63 -8.50
CA GLU A 145 -8.68 11.88 -9.71
C GLU A 145 -8.57 10.72 -10.70
N ARG A 146 -7.38 10.11 -10.77
CA ARG A 146 -7.14 8.94 -11.63
C ARG A 146 -7.87 7.71 -11.13
N LEU A 147 -7.87 7.46 -9.82
CA LEU A 147 -8.60 6.35 -9.21
C LEU A 147 -10.11 6.51 -9.42
N LEU A 148 -10.67 7.70 -9.22
CA LEU A 148 -12.09 7.96 -9.44
C LEU A 148 -12.48 7.74 -10.92
N SER A 149 -11.66 8.20 -11.86
CA SER A 149 -11.86 7.95 -13.30
C SER A 149 -11.83 6.46 -13.67
N LEU A 150 -10.96 5.68 -13.04
CA LEU A 150 -10.88 4.23 -13.25
C LEU A 150 -12.02 3.48 -12.56
N LEU A 151 -12.45 3.93 -11.38
CA LEU A 151 -13.61 3.38 -10.68
C LEU A 151 -14.84 3.45 -11.58
N ASP A 152 -15.08 4.57 -12.26
CA ASP A 152 -16.20 4.73 -13.21
C ASP A 152 -16.17 3.71 -14.36
N GLN A 153 -14.99 3.20 -14.72
CA GLN A 153 -14.80 2.18 -15.75
C GLN A 153 -14.78 0.74 -15.20
N THR A 154 -14.91 0.57 -13.88
CA THR A 154 -14.84 -0.73 -13.21
C THR A 154 -16.21 -1.40 -13.18
N PRO A 155 -16.35 -2.67 -13.61
CA PRO A 155 -17.64 -3.37 -13.68
C PRO A 155 -18.05 -3.90 -12.29
N VAL A 156 -18.48 -3.01 -11.42
CA VAL A 156 -19.02 -3.31 -10.08
C VAL A 156 -20.42 -2.72 -9.93
N ASP A 157 -21.22 -3.31 -9.05
CA ASP A 157 -22.53 -2.78 -8.69
C ASP A 157 -22.43 -1.42 -7.98
N ARG A 158 -23.59 -0.79 -7.75
CA ARG A 158 -23.65 0.55 -7.17
C ARG A 158 -23.12 0.59 -5.74
N GLU A 159 -23.44 -0.40 -4.92
CA GLU A 159 -23.06 -0.43 -3.51
C GLU A 159 -21.54 -0.57 -3.35
N VAL A 160 -20.94 -1.50 -4.10
CA VAL A 160 -19.48 -1.69 -4.17
C VAL A 160 -18.80 -0.43 -4.69
N ARG A 161 -19.36 0.22 -5.71
CA ARG A 161 -18.81 1.47 -6.26
C ARG A 161 -18.82 2.60 -5.23
N GLU A 162 -19.92 2.78 -4.50
CA GLU A 162 -20.04 3.80 -3.44
C GLU A 162 -19.07 3.52 -2.30
N ARG A 163 -18.93 2.26 -1.87
CA ARG A 163 -17.93 1.85 -0.88
C ARG A 163 -16.50 2.19 -1.34
N MET A 164 -16.12 1.82 -2.55
CA MET A 164 -14.79 2.10 -3.11
C MET A 164 -14.54 3.60 -3.20
N ARG A 165 -15.53 4.40 -3.64
CA ARG A 165 -15.43 5.86 -3.69
C ARG A 165 -15.17 6.45 -2.30
N SER A 166 -15.89 6.00 -1.27
CA SER A 166 -15.68 6.45 0.11
C SER A 166 -14.31 6.06 0.67
N GLN A 167 -13.82 4.85 0.35
CA GLN A 167 -12.47 4.41 0.74
C GLN A 167 -11.38 5.25 0.09
N ILE A 168 -11.49 5.50 -1.22
CA ILE A 168 -10.58 6.40 -1.95
C ILE A 168 -10.57 7.76 -1.27
N ALA A 169 -11.72 8.43 -1.13
CA ALA A 169 -11.79 9.75 -0.51
C ALA A 169 -11.19 9.77 0.91
N GLY A 170 -11.44 8.72 1.71
CA GLY A 170 -10.86 8.58 3.04
C GLY A 170 -9.33 8.56 3.03
N ASP A 171 -8.72 7.80 2.11
CA ASP A 171 -7.25 7.69 2.02
C ASP A 171 -6.57 9.00 1.56
N PHE A 172 -7.26 9.87 0.80
CA PHE A 172 -6.71 11.16 0.34
C PHE A 172 -7.10 12.37 1.21
N HIS A 173 -8.06 12.22 2.12
CA HIS A 173 -8.54 13.33 2.97
C HIS A 173 -8.24 13.15 4.46
N ALA A 174 -7.80 11.97 4.91
CA ALA A 174 -7.45 11.72 6.31
C ALA A 174 -6.34 12.65 6.87
N GLU A 175 -5.43 13.17 6.03
CA GLU A 175 -4.37 14.11 6.47
C GLU A 175 -4.86 15.56 6.61
N LYS A 176 -6.00 15.94 6.02
CA LYS A 176 -6.53 17.31 6.11
C LYS A 176 -7.20 17.61 7.46
N GLU A 177 -7.61 16.59 8.21
CA GLU A 177 -8.29 16.77 9.51
C GLU A 177 -7.31 16.94 10.69
N VAL A 178 -6.06 16.48 10.59
CA VAL A 178 -5.10 16.50 11.71
C VAL A 178 -4.42 17.87 11.89
N ASN A 179 -4.48 18.76 10.88
CA ASN A 179 -3.75 20.03 10.88
C ASN A 179 -4.63 21.28 11.06
N VAL A 180 -5.82 21.15 11.66
CA VAL A 180 -6.62 22.30 12.10
C VAL A 180 -6.21 22.63 13.55
N PRO A 181 -5.44 23.70 13.81
CA PRO A 181 -5.20 24.13 15.18
C PRO A 181 -6.55 24.51 15.82
N PRO A 182 -6.78 24.16 17.10
CA PRO A 182 -8.02 24.54 17.77
C PRO A 182 -8.17 26.06 17.73
N ARG A 183 -9.34 26.54 17.27
CA ARG A 183 -9.69 27.96 17.37
C ARG A 183 -9.65 28.32 18.86
N LEU A 184 -8.75 29.23 19.22
CA LEU A 184 -8.82 29.93 20.49
C LEU A 184 -10.08 30.79 20.45
N ASP A 185 -11.19 30.24 20.96
CA ASP A 185 -12.40 31.02 21.18
C ASP A 185 -12.12 32.04 22.29
N GLU A 186 -12.04 33.31 21.89
CA GLU A 186 -12.02 34.46 22.79
C GLU A 186 -13.31 34.51 23.62
N VAL A 187 -13.29 33.96 24.83
CA VAL A 187 -14.26 34.30 25.88
C VAL A 187 -13.52 34.92 27.06
N GLY A 188 -13.26 36.23 26.90
CA GLY A 188 -12.65 37.08 27.93
C GLY A 188 -13.24 38.48 27.93
N ARG A 189 -14.57 38.63 27.90
CA ARG A 189 -15.20 39.93 28.21
C ARG A 189 -15.04 40.22 29.70
N GLY A 190 -14.04 41.05 30.02
CA GLY A 190 -13.79 41.57 31.35
C GLY A 190 -15.02 42.27 31.95
N ARG A 191 -15.46 41.78 33.11
CA ARG A 191 -16.27 42.54 34.07
C ARG A 191 -15.34 43.39 34.94
N LYS A 192 -15.74 44.64 35.16
CA LYS A 192 -15.04 45.68 35.93
C LYS A 192 -14.73 45.26 37.37
N PRO A 193 -13.66 45.76 37.99
CA PRO A 193 -13.37 45.50 39.40
C PRO A 193 -14.11 46.47 40.32
N THR A 194 -14.77 45.93 41.34
CA THR A 194 -15.23 46.68 42.51
C THR A 194 -14.28 46.38 43.66
N ARG A 195 -13.73 47.44 44.26
CA ARG A 195 -12.88 47.40 45.47
C ARG A 195 -13.59 46.65 46.61
N THR A 196 -12.83 45.93 47.45
CA THR A 196 -12.63 46.20 48.91
C THR A 196 -11.73 45.14 49.58
N ARG A 197 -10.61 45.63 50.15
CA ARG A 197 -9.87 45.22 51.37
C ARG A 197 -10.14 43.87 52.06
N ALA A 198 -9.07 43.11 52.35
CA ALA A 198 -8.55 42.78 53.70
C ALA A 198 -7.37 41.77 53.58
N LEU A 199 -6.20 42.06 54.21
CA LEU A 199 -5.50 41.25 55.26
C LEU A 199 -5.13 39.81 54.81
N GLU A 200 -3.91 39.27 54.88
CA GLU A 200 -2.76 39.36 55.80
C GLU A 200 -1.56 38.68 55.09
N ARG A 201 -0.30 39.15 55.23
CA ARG A 201 0.79 38.54 56.06
C ARG A 201 0.90 37.01 55.89
N ASN A 202 2.03 36.36 55.70
CA ASN A 202 3.45 36.63 55.99
C ASN A 202 4.21 35.46 55.31
N ASP A 203 5.34 35.73 54.66
CA ASP A 203 6.71 35.45 55.13
C ASP A 203 7.35 34.17 54.55
N SER A 204 8.66 34.34 54.35
CA SER A 204 9.72 33.34 54.27
C SER A 204 9.82 32.53 52.98
N ALA A 205 10.82 32.78 52.12
CA ALA A 205 12.23 32.36 52.28
C ALA A 205 12.35 30.82 52.16
N GLN A 206 13.23 30.20 51.39
CA GLN A 206 14.54 30.56 50.87
C GLN A 206 14.86 29.65 49.66
N ASN A 207 15.69 30.18 48.78
CA ASN A 207 16.49 29.56 47.71
C ASN A 207 17.61 28.66 48.33
N PRO A 208 18.62 28.14 47.60
CA PRO A 208 18.74 27.47 46.28
C PRO A 208 19.56 26.14 46.34
N ALA A 209 19.80 25.55 45.16
CA ALA A 209 21.03 24.83 44.74
C ALA A 209 21.30 23.47 45.41
N ASN A 210 21.97 22.47 44.82
CA ASN A 210 22.84 22.33 43.64
C ASN A 210 22.85 20.82 43.30
N ASP A 211 22.78 20.43 42.04
CA ASP A 211 23.89 19.93 41.19
C ASP A 211 24.51 18.56 41.50
N SER A 212 24.85 17.91 40.39
CA SER A 212 25.85 16.85 40.15
C SER A 212 25.48 15.37 40.34
N ASP A 213 25.40 14.71 39.18
CA ASP A 213 26.27 13.62 38.71
C ASP A 213 26.32 12.27 39.45
N ASN A 214 25.90 11.21 38.75
CA ASN A 214 26.72 10.07 38.27
C ASN A 214 25.75 9.00 37.73
N ASP A 215 25.74 8.59 36.47
CA ASP A 215 26.75 7.84 35.70
C ASP A 215 26.90 6.35 36.10
N THR A 216 26.97 5.51 35.05
CA THR A 216 27.34 4.08 34.97
C THR A 216 26.38 2.98 35.47
N HIS A 217 25.75 2.23 34.54
CA HIS A 217 26.29 1.01 33.90
C HIS A 217 25.36 0.52 32.78
#